data_AF-A0A6G1EDJ4-F1
#
_entry.id   AF-A0A6G1EDJ4-F1
#
_cell.length_a   1.000
_cell.length_b   1.000
_cell.length_c   1.000
_cell.angle_alpha   90.00
_cell.angle_beta   90.00
_cell.angle_gamma   90.00
#
_symmetry.space_group_name_H-M   'P 1'
#
loop_
_entity.id
_entity.type
_entity.pdbx_description
1 polymer ?
#
loop_
_entity_poly.entity_id
_entity_poly.type
_entity_poly.pdbx_seq_one_letter_code
_entity_poly.pdbx_strand_id
1 'polypeptide(L)'
;MATAASLCATAGASAASSLLAPATSTAQCSSSTALFPTSVPSLRAYYPRLLLAFRRPAVAAVADPQGAVLEEEQEQAEQQEGQYDDDDYDDGYEGGRGPAFTAPTRPRTGKAALPLKRDRTRSKRFLEIQKLREGKKEYDVPTAISLMKQMASARFVESAEAHFRMNLDPKYNDQQLRATVNLPKGTGQSVKIAVLTQGEKIDQARAAGADIVGGDDLIEQIKGGFMEFDKLIASPDMMPKVASLGKILGPRGLMPNPKAGTVSPNITQAIEEFKKGKVEYRVDKTGIVHILFGKVDFPEEDLIANFMAVVRSVERNKPSGAKGIYWKTAYLCSSMGPSIKLNIKEMLDYGSESSD
;
A
#
# COMPACT_ATOMS: atom_id res chain seq x y z
N MET A 1 -55.09 45.95 5.36
CA MET A 1 -56.54 45.87 5.14
C MET A 1 -56.80 44.82 4.08
N ALA A 2 -57.59 43.78 4.42
CA ALA A 2 -58.36 42.86 3.56
C ALA A 2 -57.59 42.03 2.50
N THR A 3 -57.81 40.73 2.24
CA THR A 3 -58.81 39.68 2.56
C THR A 3 -58.24 38.37 1.96
N ALA A 4 -58.22 37.21 2.66
CA ALA A 4 -59.21 36.11 2.60
C ALA A 4 -59.50 35.57 1.17
N ALA A 5 -59.75 34.29 0.86
CA ALA A 5 -59.71 33.00 1.56
C ALA A 5 -59.96 31.89 0.49
N SER A 6 -59.55 30.66 0.84
CA SER A 6 -60.26 29.37 0.71
C SER A 6 -61.24 29.08 -0.45
N LEU A 7 -61.09 27.91 -1.09
CA LEU A 7 -62.11 26.86 -1.37
C LEU A 7 -61.49 25.88 -2.41
N CYS A 8 -61.82 24.60 -2.58
CA CYS A 8 -62.47 23.49 -1.87
C CYS A 8 -62.73 22.42 -2.97
N ALA A 9 -63.08 21.20 -2.54
CA ALA A 9 -63.67 20.08 -3.28
C ALA A 9 -62.67 19.12 -3.99
N THR A 10 -62.42 17.89 -3.51
CA THR A 10 -63.27 16.73 -3.12
C THR A 10 -63.90 15.97 -4.29
N ALA A 11 -63.42 14.73 -4.49
CA ALA A 11 -64.17 13.48 -4.73
C ALA A 11 -63.11 12.38 -4.89
N GLY A 12 -63.01 11.32 -4.08
CA GLY A 12 -64.09 10.44 -3.62
C GLY A 12 -64.34 9.39 -4.72
N ALA A 13 -64.50 8.10 -4.47
CA ALA A 13 -64.46 7.30 -3.25
C ALA A 13 -64.52 5.82 -3.69
N SER A 14 -64.40 4.93 -2.70
CA SER A 14 -64.89 3.55 -2.68
C SER A 14 -64.01 2.52 -3.41
N ALA A 15 -63.87 1.27 -2.99
CA ALA A 15 -64.31 0.41 -1.88
C ALA A 15 -63.90 -1.01 -2.36
N ALA A 16 -63.72 -2.10 -1.62
CA ALA A 16 -63.91 -2.51 -0.25
C ALA A 16 -63.06 -3.77 -0.02
N SER A 17 -62.76 -4.01 1.25
CA SER A 17 -62.61 -5.28 1.98
C SER A 17 -62.88 -6.59 1.23
N SER A 18 -62.07 -7.62 1.43
CA SER A 18 -62.18 -8.55 2.58
C SER A 18 -61.36 -9.84 2.39
N LEU A 19 -60.65 -10.24 3.45
CA LEU A 19 -60.51 -11.61 3.98
C LEU A 19 -60.26 -12.79 3.01
N LEU A 20 -59.06 -13.39 3.06
CA LEU A 20 -58.86 -14.82 3.34
C LEU A 20 -57.36 -15.17 3.46
N ALA A 21 -56.98 -15.77 4.58
CA ALA A 21 -55.86 -16.70 4.73
C ALA A 21 -56.47 -18.04 5.22
N PRO A 22 -55.77 -19.21 5.29
CA PRO A 22 -54.39 -19.54 4.91
C PRO A 22 -54.30 -20.81 4.01
N ALA A 23 -53.13 -21.14 3.46
CA ALA A 23 -52.85 -22.48 2.95
C ALA A 23 -51.42 -22.90 3.29
N THR A 24 -51.36 -23.86 4.20
CA THR A 24 -50.23 -24.70 4.62
C THR A 24 -49.71 -25.58 3.48
N SER A 25 -48.39 -25.70 3.36
CA SER A 25 -47.74 -26.89 2.78
C SER A 25 -46.38 -27.11 3.46
N THR A 26 -46.44 -27.84 4.55
CA THR A 26 -45.37 -28.65 5.13
C THR A 26 -44.86 -29.69 4.12
N ALA A 27 -43.55 -29.78 3.92
CA ALA A 27 -42.88 -30.99 3.44
C ALA A 27 -41.53 -31.13 4.15
N GLN A 28 -41.57 -31.62 5.39
CA GLN A 28 -40.50 -32.39 5.98
C GLN A 28 -40.72 -33.86 5.61
N CYS A 29 -39.72 -34.52 5.07
CA CYS A 29 -39.55 -35.95 5.26
C CYS A 29 -38.06 -36.25 5.42
N SER A 30 -37.66 -36.48 6.67
CA SER A 30 -36.55 -37.32 7.09
C SER A 30 -36.78 -38.75 6.52
N SER A 31 -35.80 -39.62 6.24
CA SER A 31 -34.70 -40.10 7.08
C SER A 31 -33.96 -41.21 6.30
N SER A 32 -32.66 -41.40 6.59
CA SER A 32 -31.88 -42.66 6.60
C SER A 32 -30.42 -42.31 6.27
N THR A 33 -29.52 -42.07 7.23
CA THR A 33 -28.87 -43.01 8.16
C THR A 33 -27.86 -43.95 7.46
N ALA A 34 -26.57 -43.57 7.51
CA ALA A 34 -25.39 -44.43 7.61
C ALA A 34 -24.17 -43.51 7.88
N LEU A 35 -23.72 -43.28 9.12
CA LEU A 35 -22.83 -44.09 9.98
C LEU A 35 -21.43 -44.40 9.38
N PHE A 36 -20.47 -43.54 9.78
CA PHE A 36 -19.03 -43.78 10.07
C PHE A 36 -18.06 -44.21 8.94
N PRO A 37 -16.71 -44.04 9.07
CA PRO A 37 -15.93 -43.45 10.17
C PRO A 37 -14.86 -42.41 9.77
N THR A 38 -14.42 -41.71 10.81
CA THR A 38 -13.11 -41.08 11.02
C THR A 38 -11.91 -41.80 10.41
N SER A 39 -11.06 -41.09 9.66
CA SER A 39 -9.60 -41.07 9.87
C SER A 39 -8.93 -40.18 8.83
N VAL A 40 -8.05 -39.30 9.32
CA VAL A 40 -7.25 -38.36 8.55
C VAL A 40 -5.96 -39.07 8.11
N PRO A 41 -5.59 -39.14 6.82
CA PRO A 41 -4.25 -39.49 6.42
C PRO A 41 -3.46 -38.22 6.06
N SER A 42 -2.48 -37.93 6.90
CA SER A 42 -1.33 -37.09 6.56
C SER A 42 -0.66 -37.62 5.29
N LEU A 43 -0.57 -36.80 4.24
CA LEU A 43 0.32 -37.02 3.10
C LEU A 43 1.26 -35.84 2.92
N ARG A 44 2.10 -35.65 3.95
CA ARG A 44 3.48 -35.20 3.77
C ARG A 44 4.24 -36.34 3.09
N ALA A 45 4.10 -36.46 1.79
CA ALA A 45 4.73 -37.51 1.00
C ALA A 45 5.11 -37.02 -0.39
N TYR A 46 5.85 -35.92 -0.50
CA TYR A 46 6.56 -35.54 -1.73
C TYR A 46 7.72 -34.57 -1.43
N TYR A 47 8.70 -34.98 -0.62
CA TYR A 47 10.04 -34.37 -0.62
C TYR A 47 11.08 -35.40 -0.16
N PRO A 48 12.08 -35.76 -0.99
CA PRO A 48 13.14 -36.67 -0.56
C PRO A 48 14.21 -35.94 0.26
N ARG A 49 14.65 -36.66 1.28
CA ARG A 49 15.81 -36.51 2.17
C ARG A 49 16.98 -35.63 1.67
N LEU A 50 17.34 -34.64 2.48
CA LEU A 50 18.72 -34.16 2.65
C LEU A 50 18.89 -33.64 4.10
N LEU A 51 18.87 -34.57 5.06
CA LEU A 51 19.25 -34.34 6.45
C LEU A 51 20.70 -34.80 6.61
N LEU A 52 21.63 -33.85 6.50
CA LEU A 52 23.02 -34.05 6.88
C LEU A 52 23.20 -33.54 8.31
N ALA A 53 23.65 -34.46 9.15
CA ALA A 53 23.86 -34.31 10.57
C ALA A 53 24.93 -33.27 10.88
N PHE A 54 24.63 -32.34 11.79
CA PHE A 54 25.63 -31.73 12.65
C PHE A 54 25.16 -31.85 14.10
N ARG A 55 25.87 -32.73 14.82
CA ARG A 55 25.79 -32.93 16.26
C ARG A 55 26.15 -31.62 16.98
N ARG A 56 25.28 -31.18 17.89
CA ARG A 56 25.67 -30.32 19.02
C ARG A 56 26.37 -31.18 20.09
N PRO A 57 27.49 -30.75 20.67
CA PRO A 57 27.81 -31.09 22.04
C PRO A 57 27.44 -29.92 22.97
N ALA A 58 26.80 -30.27 24.08
CA ALA A 58 26.65 -29.41 25.24
C ALA A 58 27.94 -29.48 26.07
N VAL A 59 28.48 -28.34 26.49
CA VAL A 59 29.41 -28.25 27.63
C VAL A 59 29.08 -26.99 28.43
N ALA A 60 29.16 -27.16 29.74
CA ALA A 60 28.70 -26.32 30.83
C ALA A 60 29.53 -25.04 31.07
N ALA A 61 28.91 -24.14 31.81
CA ALA A 61 29.42 -22.89 32.37
C ALA A 61 30.66 -23.08 33.26
N VAL A 62 31.65 -22.18 33.14
CA VAL A 62 32.45 -21.61 34.25
C VAL A 62 33.00 -20.22 33.85
N ALA A 63 32.74 -19.25 34.73
CA ALA A 63 33.36 -17.96 35.04
C ALA A 63 34.44 -17.30 34.13
N ASP A 64 34.23 -16.00 33.91
CA ASP A 64 35.24 -15.00 33.52
C ASP A 64 36.41 -14.92 34.53
N PRO A 65 37.62 -14.54 34.07
CA PRO A 65 37.99 -13.14 34.26
C PRO A 65 38.76 -12.50 33.08
N GLN A 66 38.49 -11.19 32.92
CA GLN A 66 39.43 -10.14 32.52
C GLN A 66 39.97 -10.14 31.07
N GLY A 67 39.23 -9.41 30.23
CA GLY A 67 39.72 -8.20 29.53
C GLY A 67 41.16 -8.18 29.05
N ALA A 68 41.40 -8.75 27.87
CA ALA A 68 42.46 -8.35 26.92
C ALA A 68 42.38 -9.18 25.63
N VAL A 69 41.18 -9.32 25.01
CA VAL A 69 41.05 -10.02 23.70
C VAL A 69 39.96 -9.40 22.80
N LEU A 70 39.41 -8.23 23.15
CA LEU A 70 38.27 -7.64 22.42
C LEU A 70 38.66 -6.68 21.29
N GLU A 71 39.93 -6.58 20.94
CA GLU A 71 40.40 -5.75 19.82
C GLU A 71 40.71 -6.58 18.56
N GLU A 72 40.98 -7.89 18.67
CA GLU A 72 41.29 -8.72 17.49
C GLU A 72 40.05 -9.35 16.82
N GLU A 73 38.92 -9.46 17.52
CA GLU A 73 37.64 -9.89 16.91
C GLU A 73 36.87 -8.73 16.25
N GLN A 74 37.25 -7.47 16.52
CA GLN A 74 36.67 -6.30 15.86
C GLN A 74 37.32 -6.00 14.51
N GLU A 75 38.62 -6.27 14.34
CA GLU A 75 39.30 -6.13 13.04
C GLU A 75 38.90 -7.21 12.02
N GLN A 76 38.43 -8.39 12.47
CA GLN A 76 37.96 -9.44 11.55
C GLN A 76 36.49 -9.27 11.14
N ALA A 77 35.69 -8.51 11.89
CA ALA A 77 34.31 -8.16 11.51
C ALA A 77 34.27 -6.95 10.55
N GLU A 78 35.22 -6.02 10.63
CA GLU A 78 35.33 -4.87 9.71
C GLU A 78 35.93 -5.24 8.33
N GLN A 79 36.62 -6.38 8.21
CA GLN A 79 37.15 -6.86 6.92
C GLN A 79 36.15 -7.66 6.07
N GLN A 80 34.90 -7.82 6.54
CA GLN A 80 33.88 -8.62 5.84
C GLN A 80 32.62 -7.85 5.41
N GLU A 81 32.59 -6.53 5.61
CA GLU A 81 31.56 -5.64 5.06
C GLU A 81 32.17 -4.62 4.09
N GLY A 82 32.70 -5.13 2.98
CA GLY A 82 33.37 -4.32 1.95
C GLY A 82 33.27 -4.93 0.57
N GLN A 83 32.11 -5.45 0.17
CA GLN A 83 31.86 -5.85 -1.22
C GLN A 83 30.37 -5.64 -1.54
N TYR A 84 29.98 -4.37 -1.69
CA TYR A 84 28.86 -4.07 -2.57
C TYR A 84 29.40 -4.18 -3.99
N ASP A 85 28.87 -5.15 -4.75
CA ASP A 85 29.10 -5.31 -6.17
C ASP A 85 28.50 -4.10 -6.93
N ASP A 86 29.24 -2.99 -6.94
CA ASP A 86 29.17 -1.94 -7.96
C ASP A 86 30.13 -2.33 -9.09
N ASP A 87 29.70 -3.27 -9.93
CA ASP A 87 30.33 -3.53 -11.23
C ASP A 87 29.25 -3.48 -12.33
N ASP A 88 28.81 -2.25 -12.64
CA ASP A 88 28.22 -1.91 -13.93
C ASP A 88 29.26 -1.13 -14.74
N TYR A 89 30.30 -1.84 -15.19
CA TYR A 89 31.25 -1.41 -16.21
C TYR A 89 31.54 -2.61 -17.12
N ASP A 90 30.74 -2.76 -18.18
CA ASP A 90 31.18 -3.50 -19.38
C ASP A 90 31.47 -2.45 -20.46
N ASP A 91 32.67 -1.90 -20.38
CA ASP A 91 33.24 -1.02 -21.40
C ASP A 91 33.84 -1.93 -22.48
N GLY A 92 33.18 -1.97 -23.64
CA GLY A 92 33.64 -2.73 -24.80
C GLY A 92 34.87 -2.08 -25.44
N TYR A 93 36.05 -2.29 -24.85
CA TYR A 93 37.34 -1.99 -25.45
C TYR A 93 38.17 -3.28 -25.59
N GLU A 94 37.95 -4.04 -26.67
CA GLU A 94 38.87 -5.10 -27.09
C GLU A 94 40.06 -4.50 -27.85
N GLY A 95 41.13 -4.21 -27.10
CA GLY A 95 42.46 -3.92 -27.64
C GLY A 95 43.25 -5.20 -27.94
N GLY A 96 43.14 -5.70 -29.17
CA GLY A 96 44.20 -6.36 -29.94
C GLY A 96 45.03 -7.49 -29.31
N ARG A 97 44.56 -8.74 -29.46
CA ARG A 97 45.42 -9.87 -29.87
C ARG A 97 44.79 -10.55 -31.09
N GLY A 98 45.60 -10.89 -32.08
CA GLY A 98 45.20 -11.34 -33.42
C GLY A 98 44.27 -12.57 -33.47
N PRO A 99 43.74 -12.90 -34.67
CA PRO A 99 42.46 -13.58 -34.81
C PRO A 99 42.57 -15.07 -34.55
N ALA A 100 42.20 -15.51 -33.35
CA ALA A 100 41.72 -16.86 -33.16
C ALA A 100 40.27 -16.91 -33.67
N PHE A 101 40.05 -17.60 -34.78
CA PHE A 101 38.73 -17.84 -35.36
C PHE A 101 37.91 -18.67 -34.36
N THR A 102 37.24 -17.99 -33.42
CA THR A 102 36.27 -18.63 -32.54
C THR A 102 35.09 -19.04 -33.39
N ALA A 103 34.76 -20.33 -33.35
CA ALA A 103 33.64 -20.89 -34.08
C ALA A 103 32.37 -20.05 -33.83
N PRO A 104 31.51 -19.83 -34.85
CA PRO A 104 30.28 -19.07 -34.67
C PRO A 104 29.46 -19.73 -33.57
N THR A 105 29.40 -19.08 -32.40
CA THR A 105 28.54 -19.55 -31.31
C THR A 105 27.13 -19.58 -31.88
N ARG A 106 26.45 -20.74 -31.75
CA ARG A 106 25.08 -20.90 -32.27
C ARG A 106 24.24 -19.72 -31.77
N PRO A 107 23.45 -19.06 -32.64
CA PRO A 107 22.62 -17.95 -32.21
C PRO A 107 21.79 -18.42 -31.03
N ARG A 108 21.98 -17.77 -29.87
CA ARG A 108 21.23 -18.13 -28.66
C ARG A 108 19.77 -17.89 -28.98
N THR A 109 18.96 -18.95 -29.03
CA THR A 109 17.52 -18.85 -29.31
C THR A 109 16.71 -18.73 -28.02
N GLY A 110 15.62 -17.97 -28.06
CA GLY A 110 14.72 -17.82 -26.91
C GLY A 110 15.27 -16.89 -25.82
N LYS A 111 14.97 -17.18 -24.55
CA LYS A 111 15.33 -16.31 -23.41
C LYS A 111 16.84 -16.07 -23.27
N ALA A 112 17.68 -16.99 -23.75
CA ALA A 112 19.14 -16.84 -23.73
C ALA A 112 19.66 -15.78 -24.72
N ALA A 113 18.83 -15.36 -25.68
CA ALA A 113 19.14 -14.32 -26.67
C ALA A 113 19.12 -12.90 -26.08
N LEU A 114 18.40 -12.72 -24.96
CA LEU A 114 18.25 -11.40 -24.35
C LEU A 114 19.58 -10.92 -23.75
N PRO A 115 19.93 -9.63 -23.95
CA PRO A 115 21.24 -9.09 -23.61
C PRO A 115 21.47 -9.11 -22.09
N LEU A 116 20.45 -8.77 -21.30
CA LEU A 116 20.57 -8.70 -19.86
C LEU A 116 19.99 -9.96 -19.19
N LYS A 117 20.72 -10.49 -18.20
CA LYS A 117 20.29 -11.65 -17.38
C LYS A 117 18.94 -11.38 -16.70
N ARG A 118 18.69 -10.14 -16.27
CA ARG A 118 17.41 -9.69 -15.67
C ARG A 118 16.23 -9.76 -16.63
N ASP A 119 16.45 -9.61 -17.94
CA ASP A 119 15.38 -9.61 -18.94
C ASP A 119 14.89 -11.04 -19.22
N ARG A 120 15.70 -12.05 -18.89
CA ARG A 120 15.37 -13.47 -19.07
C ARG A 120 14.27 -13.97 -18.14
N THR A 121 14.09 -13.32 -16.99
CA THR A 121 13.06 -13.67 -16.00
C THR A 121 11.74 -12.92 -16.24
N ARG A 122 11.74 -11.87 -17.08
CA ARG A 122 10.56 -11.04 -17.33
C ARG A 122 9.68 -11.61 -18.45
N SER A 123 8.40 -11.20 -18.44
CA SER A 123 7.43 -11.60 -19.47
C SER A 123 7.66 -10.81 -20.76
N LYS A 124 7.24 -11.37 -21.90
CA LYS A 124 7.33 -10.70 -23.21
C LYS A 124 6.65 -9.33 -23.20
N ARG A 125 5.44 -9.27 -22.62
CA ARG A 125 4.68 -8.03 -22.40
C ARG A 125 5.50 -6.98 -21.64
N PHE A 126 6.16 -7.38 -20.54
CA PHE A 126 6.96 -6.44 -19.75
C PHE A 126 8.18 -5.92 -20.54
N LEU A 127 8.82 -6.77 -21.34
CA LEU A 127 9.95 -6.37 -22.19
C LEU A 127 9.53 -5.40 -23.30
N GLU A 128 8.32 -5.54 -23.85
CA GLU A 128 7.78 -4.60 -24.84
C GLU A 128 7.57 -3.23 -24.22
N ILE A 129 6.94 -3.16 -23.05
CA ILE A 129 6.72 -1.91 -22.31
C ILE A 129 8.06 -1.28 -21.89
N GLN A 130 9.03 -2.11 -21.47
CA GLN A 130 10.34 -1.65 -21.05
C GLN A 130 11.11 -0.92 -22.16
N LYS A 131 10.85 -1.23 -23.44
CA LYS A 131 11.48 -0.54 -24.57
C LYS A 131 10.96 0.89 -24.77
N LEU A 132 9.77 1.21 -24.26
CA LEU A 132 9.18 2.55 -24.37
C LEU A 132 9.93 3.60 -23.53
N ARG A 133 10.70 3.15 -22.53
CA ARG A 133 11.49 4.03 -21.68
C ARG A 133 12.98 3.74 -21.79
N GLU A 134 13.76 4.78 -21.61
CA GLU A 134 15.21 4.73 -21.52
C GLU A 134 15.61 4.59 -20.05
N GLY A 135 16.35 3.54 -19.70
CA GLY A 135 16.65 3.23 -18.30
C GLY A 135 17.59 4.21 -17.59
N LYS A 136 18.47 4.89 -18.34
CA LYS A 136 19.45 5.84 -17.79
C LYS A 136 18.95 7.30 -17.79
N LYS A 137 17.90 7.59 -18.55
CA LYS A 137 17.39 8.95 -18.72
C LYS A 137 16.56 9.35 -17.50
N GLU A 138 16.75 10.59 -17.07
CA GLU A 138 15.91 11.24 -16.08
C GLU A 138 14.82 11.99 -16.83
N TYR A 139 13.57 11.79 -16.39
CA TYR A 139 12.41 12.37 -17.03
C TYR A 139 11.84 13.50 -16.16
N ASP A 140 11.32 14.51 -16.85
CA ASP A 140 10.50 15.55 -16.25
C ASP A 140 9.11 15.00 -15.86
N VAL A 141 8.45 15.63 -14.89
CA VAL A 141 7.17 15.21 -14.31
C VAL A 141 6.06 15.01 -15.36
N PRO A 142 5.72 15.99 -16.24
CA PRO A 142 4.69 15.80 -17.26
C PRO A 142 5.04 14.70 -18.27
N THR A 143 6.31 14.63 -18.67
CA THR A 143 6.79 13.59 -19.61
C THR A 143 6.71 12.20 -18.96
N ALA A 144 7.03 12.08 -17.68
CA ALA A 144 6.97 10.82 -16.97
C ALA A 144 5.52 10.34 -16.78
N ILE A 145 4.58 11.23 -16.51
CA ILE A 145 3.16 10.86 -16.34
C ILE A 145 2.54 10.40 -17.65
N SER A 146 2.80 11.10 -18.76
CA SER A 146 2.34 10.67 -20.10
C SER A 146 2.92 9.31 -20.49
N LEU A 147 4.23 9.10 -20.27
CA LEU A 147 4.88 7.80 -20.48
C LEU A 147 4.29 6.70 -19.56
N MET A 148 4.03 7.01 -18.30
CA MET A 148 3.42 6.07 -17.36
C MET A 148 2.05 5.59 -17.86
N LYS A 149 1.22 6.48 -18.40
CA LYS A 149 -0.08 6.12 -18.98
C LYS A 149 0.07 5.23 -20.22
N GLN A 150 1.04 5.52 -21.08
CA GLN A 150 1.33 4.67 -22.26
C GLN A 150 1.84 3.28 -21.89
N MET A 151 2.55 3.16 -20.77
CA MET A 151 3.08 1.88 -20.29
C MET A 151 2.04 0.99 -19.61
N ALA A 152 0.92 1.55 -19.17
CA ALA A 152 -0.17 0.81 -18.58
C ALA A 152 -0.90 -0.01 -19.65
N SER A 153 -0.68 -1.32 -19.62
CA SER A 153 -1.19 -2.26 -20.64
C SER A 153 -2.02 -3.39 -20.03
N ALA A 154 -2.27 -3.37 -18.71
CA ALA A 154 -3.17 -4.33 -18.09
C ALA A 154 -4.62 -4.13 -18.55
N ARG A 155 -5.41 -5.21 -18.40
CA ARG A 155 -6.85 -5.22 -18.74
C ARG A 155 -7.71 -4.47 -17.74
N PHE A 156 -7.19 -4.20 -16.56
CA PHE A 156 -7.87 -3.47 -15.50
C PHE A 156 -7.20 -2.11 -15.32
N VAL A 157 -7.90 -1.17 -14.67
CA VAL A 157 -7.37 0.15 -14.37
C VAL A 157 -6.24 0.04 -13.36
N GLU A 158 -5.01 0.28 -13.81
CA GLU A 158 -3.82 0.25 -12.96
C GLU A 158 -3.79 1.45 -12.00
N SER A 159 -3.14 1.28 -10.86
CA SER A 159 -2.87 2.38 -9.93
C SER A 159 -1.53 3.02 -10.27
N ALA A 160 -1.46 4.35 -10.11
CA ALA A 160 -0.25 5.14 -10.27
C ALA A 160 0.40 5.35 -8.90
N GLU A 161 1.66 4.96 -8.79
CA GLU A 161 2.41 4.91 -7.54
C GLU A 161 3.72 5.69 -7.67
N ALA A 162 4.04 6.44 -6.63
CA ALA A 162 5.30 7.16 -6.50
C ALA A 162 6.15 6.51 -5.40
N HIS A 163 7.43 6.35 -5.68
CA HIS A 163 8.40 5.75 -4.78
C HIS A 163 9.58 6.69 -4.60
N PHE A 164 9.80 7.10 -3.36
CA PHE A 164 10.85 8.05 -3.02
C PHE A 164 11.85 7.37 -2.10
N ARG A 165 13.09 7.27 -2.54
CA ARG A 165 14.20 6.87 -1.69
C ARG A 165 14.68 8.10 -0.93
N MET A 166 14.48 8.09 0.38
CA MET A 166 14.84 9.20 1.26
C MET A 166 16.14 8.89 2.00
N ASN A 167 16.83 9.92 2.46
CA ASN A 167 17.95 9.76 3.38
C ASN A 167 17.48 9.83 4.84
N LEU A 168 16.67 8.85 5.23
CA LEU A 168 16.13 8.74 6.58
C LEU A 168 16.41 7.35 7.12
N ASP A 169 16.92 7.29 8.35
CA ASP A 169 17.12 6.03 9.06
C ASP A 169 15.91 5.75 9.96
N PRO A 170 14.99 4.85 9.56
CA PRO A 170 13.74 4.59 10.29
C PRO A 170 13.95 3.87 11.62
N LYS A 171 15.19 3.44 11.92
CA LYS A 171 15.58 2.87 13.21
C LYS A 171 15.50 3.91 14.34
N TYR A 172 15.73 5.18 14.02
CA TYR A 172 15.67 6.28 14.96
C TYR A 172 14.35 7.03 14.86
N ASN A 173 13.74 7.34 16.01
CA ASN A 173 12.40 7.94 16.06
C ASN A 173 12.37 9.40 15.59
N ASP A 174 13.48 10.13 15.75
CA ASP A 174 13.67 11.51 15.30
C ASP A 174 13.76 11.63 13.78
N GLN A 175 14.10 10.55 13.08
CA GLN A 175 14.17 10.48 11.61
C GLN A 175 12.97 9.77 10.98
N GLN A 176 11.98 9.35 11.77
CA GLN A 176 10.80 8.69 11.26
C GLN A 176 9.81 9.69 10.65
N LEU A 177 9.48 9.49 9.37
CA LEU A 177 8.43 10.23 8.68
C LEU A 177 7.15 9.40 8.63
N ARG A 178 6.08 9.95 9.24
CA ARG A 178 4.70 9.46 9.14
C ARG A 178 3.79 10.67 9.03
N ALA A 179 3.08 10.79 7.92
CA ALA A 179 2.24 11.93 7.66
C ALA A 179 1.05 11.53 6.79
N THR A 180 0.15 12.49 6.60
CA THR A 180 -1.00 12.34 5.70
C THR A 180 -0.94 13.43 4.64
N VAL A 181 -1.47 13.10 3.47
CA VAL A 181 -1.63 14.03 2.35
C VAL A 181 -3.07 14.00 1.89
N ASN A 182 -3.65 15.18 1.67
CA ASN A 182 -4.96 15.31 1.05
C ASN A 182 -4.73 15.45 -0.46
N LEU A 183 -5.19 14.47 -1.24
CA LEU A 183 -5.11 14.51 -2.70
C LEU A 183 -6.27 15.37 -3.25
N PRO A 184 -6.01 16.48 -3.97
CA PRO A 184 -7.07 17.36 -4.46
C PRO A 184 -8.09 16.68 -5.37
N LYS A 185 -7.65 15.69 -6.16
CA LYS A 185 -8.49 14.93 -7.11
C LYS A 185 -8.88 13.55 -6.57
N GLY A 186 -8.50 13.24 -5.34
CA GLY A 186 -8.73 11.96 -4.69
C GLY A 186 -7.92 10.81 -5.30
N THR A 187 -8.16 9.60 -4.80
CA THR A 187 -7.44 8.37 -5.18
C THR A 187 -8.18 7.53 -6.23
N GLY A 188 -9.44 7.88 -6.55
CA GLY A 188 -10.28 7.13 -7.48
C GLY A 188 -10.76 5.77 -6.95
N GLN A 189 -10.57 5.49 -5.67
CA GLN A 189 -11.07 4.28 -5.00
C GLN A 189 -12.23 4.65 -4.05
N SER A 190 -13.31 3.87 -4.08
CA SER A 190 -14.40 3.99 -3.11
C SER A 190 -13.95 3.34 -1.80
N VAL A 191 -13.70 4.16 -0.78
CA VAL A 191 -13.27 3.70 0.55
C VAL A 191 -14.49 3.50 1.43
N LYS A 192 -14.65 2.30 1.99
CA LYS A 192 -15.67 2.04 3.02
C LYS A 192 -15.17 2.48 4.39
N ILE A 193 -15.89 3.37 5.04
CA ILE A 193 -15.50 3.98 6.31
C ILE A 193 -16.39 3.46 7.44
N ALA A 194 -15.77 2.80 8.41
CA ALA A 194 -16.38 2.45 9.67
C ALA A 194 -16.02 3.47 10.75
N VAL A 195 -17.00 3.87 11.56
CA VAL A 195 -16.83 4.91 12.58
C VAL A 195 -17.22 4.35 13.95
N LEU A 196 -16.27 4.39 14.88
CA LEU A 196 -16.42 3.95 16.27
C LEU A 196 -16.58 5.16 17.19
N THR A 197 -17.81 5.43 17.60
CA THR A 197 -18.16 6.61 18.39
C THR A 197 -19.30 6.30 19.36
N GLN A 198 -19.48 7.15 20.36
CA GLN A 198 -20.56 7.03 21.35
C GLN A 198 -21.35 8.33 21.44
N GLY A 199 -22.61 8.22 21.87
CA GLY A 199 -23.50 9.35 22.10
C GLY A 199 -23.89 10.09 20.81
N GLU A 200 -24.03 11.42 20.91
CA GLU A 200 -24.51 12.32 19.84
C GLU A 200 -23.63 12.32 18.58
N LYS A 201 -22.38 11.88 18.70
CA LYS A 201 -21.43 11.75 17.58
C LYS A 201 -21.83 10.67 16.57
N ILE A 202 -22.67 9.71 16.97
CA ILE A 202 -23.17 8.65 16.09
C ILE A 202 -24.06 9.24 14.98
N ASP A 203 -24.97 10.14 15.36
CA ASP A 203 -25.90 10.76 14.41
C ASP A 203 -25.15 11.69 13.44
N GLN A 204 -24.15 12.42 13.96
CA GLN A 204 -23.26 13.24 13.13
C GLN A 204 -22.46 12.41 12.12
N ALA A 205 -21.94 11.25 12.52
CA ALA A 205 -21.22 10.35 11.62
C ALA A 205 -22.12 9.77 10.54
N ARG A 206 -23.37 9.42 10.89
CA ARG A 206 -24.37 8.95 9.93
C ARG A 206 -24.76 10.05 8.93
N ALA A 207 -24.93 11.28 9.40
CA ALA A 207 -25.22 12.43 8.55
C ALA A 207 -24.06 12.79 7.59
N ALA A 208 -22.81 12.63 8.03
CA ALA A 208 -21.62 12.79 7.18
C ALA A 208 -21.44 11.65 6.14
N GLY A 209 -22.32 10.64 6.20
CA GLY A 209 -22.37 9.52 5.27
C GLY A 209 -21.33 8.43 5.53
N ALA A 210 -20.98 8.18 6.79
CA ALA A 210 -20.23 6.95 7.11
C ALA A 210 -21.07 5.71 6.75
N ASP A 211 -20.44 4.68 6.19
CA ASP A 211 -21.13 3.46 5.77
C ASP A 211 -21.62 2.66 6.97
N ILE A 212 -20.77 2.56 8.00
CA ILE A 212 -21.04 1.80 9.21
C ILE A 212 -20.69 2.68 10.40
N VAL A 213 -21.63 2.86 11.32
CA VAL A 213 -21.44 3.61 12.56
C VAL A 213 -21.87 2.75 13.73
N GLY A 214 -21.04 2.64 14.76
CA GLY A 214 -21.40 1.93 15.97
C GLY A 214 -20.51 2.27 17.16
N GLY A 215 -20.93 1.81 18.34
CA GLY A 215 -20.20 1.94 19.59
C GLY A 215 -19.59 0.62 20.01
N ASP A 216 -20.05 0.09 21.14
CA ASP A 216 -19.58 -1.19 21.69
C ASP A 216 -20.04 -2.40 20.86
N ASP A 217 -21.24 -2.34 20.28
CA ASP A 217 -21.80 -3.41 19.45
C ASP A 217 -20.92 -3.71 18.23
N LEU A 218 -20.38 -2.66 17.59
CA LEU A 218 -19.49 -2.83 16.44
C LEU A 218 -18.15 -3.44 16.84
N ILE A 219 -17.66 -3.17 18.06
CA ILE A 219 -16.45 -3.79 18.60
C ILE A 219 -16.66 -5.30 18.77
N GLU A 220 -17.83 -5.73 19.25
CA GLU A 220 -18.16 -7.14 19.37
C GLU A 220 -18.29 -7.83 18.02
N GLN A 221 -18.91 -7.18 17.03
CA GLN A 221 -18.98 -7.69 15.65
C GLN A 221 -17.59 -7.84 15.03
N ILE A 222 -16.69 -6.87 15.24
CA ILE A 222 -15.29 -6.95 14.76
C ILE A 222 -14.55 -8.10 15.45
N LYS A 223 -14.79 -8.35 16.75
CA LYS A 223 -14.26 -9.54 17.44
C LYS A 223 -14.80 -10.84 16.85
N GLY A 224 -16.07 -10.84 16.43
CA GLY A 224 -16.73 -11.94 15.73
C GLY A 224 -16.24 -12.17 14.30
N GLY A 225 -15.39 -11.29 13.75
CA GLY A 225 -14.80 -11.41 12.43
C GLY A 225 -15.42 -10.53 11.35
N PHE A 226 -16.30 -9.60 11.71
CA PHE A 226 -16.88 -8.65 10.75
C PHE A 226 -15.85 -7.58 10.35
N MET A 227 -15.46 -7.56 9.07
CA MET A 227 -14.32 -6.77 8.57
C MET A 227 -14.58 -6.21 7.15
N GLU A 228 -15.77 -5.67 6.90
CA GLU A 228 -16.16 -5.13 5.59
C GLU A 228 -15.92 -3.61 5.46
N PHE A 229 -14.78 -3.12 5.95
CA PHE A 229 -14.39 -1.71 5.87
C PHE A 229 -12.89 -1.54 5.60
N ASP A 230 -12.54 -0.43 4.95
CA ASP A 230 -11.16 -0.13 4.54
C ASP A 230 -10.46 0.85 5.49
N LYS A 231 -11.24 1.73 6.14
CA LYS A 231 -10.74 2.70 7.11
C LYS A 231 -11.62 2.72 8.35
N LEU A 232 -10.97 2.76 9.52
CA LEU A 232 -11.62 2.85 10.82
C LEU A 232 -11.29 4.20 11.46
N ILE A 233 -12.32 5.00 11.72
CA ILE A 233 -12.22 6.28 12.41
C ILE A 233 -12.79 6.10 13.81
N ALA A 234 -12.13 6.65 14.83
CA ALA A 234 -12.58 6.53 16.21
C ALA A 234 -12.59 7.87 16.93
N SER A 235 -13.53 8.05 17.87
CA SER A 235 -13.41 9.12 18.87
C SER A 235 -12.34 8.76 19.91
N PRO A 236 -11.65 9.76 20.50
CA PRO A 236 -10.69 9.52 21.59
C PRO A 236 -11.29 8.72 22.75
N ASP A 237 -12.57 8.94 23.03
CA ASP A 237 -13.33 8.30 24.11
C ASP A 237 -13.40 6.77 23.97
N MET A 238 -13.40 6.27 22.72
CA MET A 238 -13.52 4.85 22.40
C MET A 238 -12.19 4.11 22.28
N MET A 239 -11.07 4.83 22.24
CA MET A 239 -9.74 4.26 22.05
C MET A 239 -9.34 3.16 23.07
N PRO A 240 -9.66 3.29 24.38
CA PRO A 240 -9.33 2.23 25.35
C PRO A 240 -9.98 0.89 25.02
N LYS A 241 -11.20 0.93 24.46
CA LYS A 241 -11.93 -0.28 24.06
C LYS A 241 -11.41 -0.84 22.73
N VAL A 242 -11.06 0.04 21.79
CA VAL A 242 -10.43 -0.33 20.51
C VAL A 242 -9.07 -1.00 20.69
N ALA A 243 -8.32 -0.65 21.74
CA ALA A 243 -7.05 -1.30 22.05
C ALA A 243 -7.17 -2.83 22.21
N SER A 244 -8.33 -3.34 22.65
CA SER A 244 -8.59 -4.79 22.74
C SER A 244 -8.60 -5.48 21.37
N LEU A 245 -8.92 -4.75 20.30
CA LEU A 245 -8.95 -5.24 18.92
C LEU A 245 -7.56 -5.24 18.26
N GLY A 246 -6.51 -4.78 18.95
CA GLY A 246 -5.18 -4.60 18.38
C GLY A 246 -4.58 -5.87 17.76
N LYS A 247 -4.94 -7.07 18.27
CA LYS A 247 -4.50 -8.35 17.70
C LYS A 247 -5.07 -8.60 16.29
N ILE A 248 -6.26 -8.09 16.00
CA ILE A 248 -6.97 -8.27 14.72
C ILE A 248 -6.64 -7.10 13.78
N LEU A 249 -6.80 -5.87 14.25
CA LEU A 249 -6.63 -4.66 13.44
C LEU A 249 -5.17 -4.29 13.19
N GLY A 250 -4.27 -4.64 14.12
CA GLY A 250 -2.84 -4.28 14.05
C GLY A 250 -2.12 -4.84 12.82
N PRO A 251 -2.14 -6.17 12.59
CA PRO A 251 -1.50 -6.77 11.41
C PRO A 251 -2.05 -6.29 10.07
N ARG A 252 -3.29 -5.77 10.06
CA ARG A 252 -3.98 -5.26 8.86
C ARG A 252 -3.80 -3.76 8.64
N GLY A 253 -3.21 -3.05 9.59
CA GLY A 253 -3.03 -1.59 9.49
C GLY A 253 -4.34 -0.79 9.57
N LEU A 254 -5.42 -1.39 10.05
CA LEU A 254 -6.73 -0.73 10.22
C LEU A 254 -6.87 -0.07 11.60
N MET A 255 -5.85 -0.17 12.45
CA MET A 255 -5.90 0.36 13.80
C MET A 255 -5.86 1.90 13.76
N PRO A 256 -6.82 2.61 14.40
CA PRO A 256 -6.84 4.07 14.39
C PRO A 256 -5.61 4.65 15.09
N ASN A 257 -5.04 5.71 14.50
CA ASN A 257 -3.87 6.42 15.03
C ASN A 257 -4.10 7.94 14.99
N PRO A 258 -3.88 8.67 16.11
CA PRO A 258 -3.96 10.13 16.12
C PRO A 258 -3.07 10.82 15.08
N LYS A 259 -1.88 10.28 14.78
CA LYS A 259 -0.97 10.86 13.76
C LYS A 259 -1.52 10.76 12.34
N ALA A 260 -2.35 9.75 12.08
CA ALA A 260 -3.05 9.60 10.79
C ALA A 260 -4.31 10.48 10.72
N GLY A 261 -4.70 11.15 11.81
CA GLY A 261 -5.95 11.90 11.89
C GLY A 261 -7.21 11.03 11.88
N THR A 262 -7.08 9.71 12.03
CA THR A 262 -8.21 8.78 12.15
C THR A 262 -8.79 8.77 13.57
N VAL A 263 -8.08 9.35 14.54
CA VAL A 263 -8.59 9.60 15.89
C VAL A 263 -8.76 11.09 16.04
N SER A 264 -10.01 11.56 16.00
CA SER A 264 -10.35 12.97 16.04
C SER A 264 -11.61 13.19 16.88
N PRO A 265 -11.69 14.29 17.65
CA PRO A 265 -12.95 14.70 18.26
C PRO A 265 -13.99 15.12 17.20
N ASN A 266 -13.53 15.68 16.07
CA ASN A 266 -14.35 16.14 14.95
C ASN A 266 -14.45 15.04 13.89
N ILE A 267 -15.47 14.20 14.00
CA ILE A 267 -15.65 13.02 13.15
C ILE A 267 -16.17 13.37 11.76
N THR A 268 -17.05 14.37 11.65
CA THR A 268 -17.62 14.82 10.37
C THR A 268 -16.54 15.27 9.40
N GLN A 269 -15.63 16.14 9.86
CA GLN A 269 -14.48 16.61 9.08
C GLN A 269 -13.55 15.46 8.69
N ALA A 270 -13.28 14.54 9.63
CA ALA A 270 -12.43 13.38 9.34
C ALA A 270 -13.04 12.51 8.22
N ILE A 271 -14.34 12.20 8.28
CA ILE A 271 -15.03 11.41 7.26
C ILE A 271 -14.93 12.09 5.89
N GLU A 272 -15.17 13.40 5.82
CA GLU A 272 -15.05 14.15 4.57
C GLU A 272 -13.64 14.12 3.99
N GLU A 273 -12.62 14.29 4.83
CA GLU A 273 -11.21 14.24 4.38
C GLU A 273 -10.83 12.86 3.84
N PHE A 274 -11.23 11.78 4.52
CA PHE A 274 -10.96 10.42 4.05
C PHE A 274 -11.73 10.09 2.76
N LYS A 275 -12.96 10.59 2.61
CA LYS A 275 -13.71 10.49 1.35
C LYS A 275 -13.07 11.30 0.21
N LYS A 276 -12.51 12.46 0.52
CA LYS A 276 -11.73 13.29 -0.43
C LYS A 276 -10.40 12.66 -0.84
N GLY A 277 -10.04 11.49 -0.28
CA GLY A 277 -8.84 10.75 -0.67
C GLY A 277 -7.60 11.15 0.14
N LYS A 278 -7.77 11.36 1.45
CA LYS A 278 -6.63 11.49 2.39
C LYS A 278 -5.86 10.18 2.45
N VAL A 279 -4.59 10.22 2.07
CA VAL A 279 -3.68 9.07 2.06
C VAL A 279 -2.65 9.24 3.18
N GLU A 280 -2.48 8.19 3.97
CA GLU A 280 -1.38 8.11 4.93
C GLU A 280 -0.15 7.50 4.25
N TYR A 281 1.02 8.04 4.55
CA TYR A 281 2.27 7.45 4.12
C TYR A 281 3.26 7.41 5.27
N ARG A 282 4.11 6.39 5.22
CA ARG A 282 5.16 6.13 6.20
C ARG A 282 6.44 5.76 5.48
N VAL A 283 7.56 6.04 6.11
CA VAL A 283 8.84 5.49 5.70
C VAL A 283 8.93 4.02 6.12
N ASP A 284 9.31 3.17 5.17
CA ASP A 284 9.61 1.78 5.42
C ASP A 284 10.99 1.57 6.04
N LYS A 285 11.29 0.34 6.47
CA LYS A 285 12.56 -0.02 7.11
C LYS A 285 13.80 0.31 6.25
N THR A 286 13.62 0.44 4.94
CA THR A 286 14.67 0.76 3.96
C THR A 286 14.82 2.25 3.67
N GLY A 287 14.04 3.14 4.31
CA GLY A 287 14.07 4.57 4.03
C GLY A 287 13.31 4.97 2.77
N ILE A 288 12.39 4.12 2.28
CA ILE A 288 11.58 4.38 1.08
C ILE A 288 10.15 4.74 1.50
N VAL A 289 9.56 5.71 0.81
CA VAL A 289 8.15 6.07 0.93
C VAL A 289 7.41 5.64 -0.31
N HIS A 290 6.33 4.89 -0.12
CA HIS A 290 5.42 4.45 -1.18
C HIS A 290 4.10 5.19 -1.05
N ILE A 291 3.65 5.85 -2.12
CA ILE A 291 2.42 6.65 -2.13
C ILE A 291 1.64 6.37 -3.40
N LEU A 292 0.35 6.11 -3.25
CA LEU A 292 -0.59 6.04 -4.35
C LEU A 292 -1.20 7.43 -4.54
N PHE A 293 -0.99 8.04 -5.70
CA PHE A 293 -1.48 9.39 -5.99
C PHE A 293 -2.65 9.41 -6.99
N GLY A 294 -3.02 8.26 -7.56
CA GLY A 294 -4.20 8.15 -8.41
C GLY A 294 -4.29 6.82 -9.17
N LYS A 295 -5.22 6.79 -10.12
CA LYS A 295 -5.35 5.72 -11.12
C LYS A 295 -4.88 6.22 -12.47
N VAL A 296 -4.46 5.31 -13.33
CA VAL A 296 -4.01 5.65 -14.70
C VAL A 296 -5.10 6.31 -15.54
N ASP A 297 -6.37 6.03 -15.23
CA ASP A 297 -7.55 6.56 -15.93
C ASP A 297 -7.75 8.08 -15.75
N PHE A 298 -7.09 8.69 -14.77
CA PHE A 298 -7.19 10.14 -14.55
C PHE A 298 -6.55 10.94 -15.69
N PRO A 299 -7.04 12.17 -15.94
CA PRO A 299 -6.38 13.06 -16.88
C PRO A 299 -4.99 13.44 -16.36
N GLU A 300 -4.08 13.79 -17.26
CA GLU A 300 -2.67 14.03 -16.93
C GLU A 300 -2.52 15.21 -15.95
N GLU A 301 -3.30 16.27 -16.14
CA GLU A 301 -3.34 17.44 -15.27
C GLU A 301 -3.70 17.09 -13.81
N ASP A 302 -4.68 16.20 -13.62
CA ASP A 302 -5.12 15.78 -12.29
C ASP A 302 -4.05 14.91 -11.59
N LEU A 303 -3.35 14.07 -12.36
CA LEU A 303 -2.24 13.28 -11.84
C LEU A 303 -1.05 14.16 -11.45
N ILE A 304 -0.75 15.19 -12.23
CA ILE A 304 0.29 16.18 -11.90
C ILE A 304 -0.10 16.91 -10.61
N ALA A 305 -1.33 17.40 -10.49
CA ALA A 305 -1.80 18.13 -9.31
C ALA A 305 -1.71 17.26 -8.03
N ASN A 306 -2.13 15.99 -8.11
CA ASN A 306 -2.02 15.05 -7.01
C ASN A 306 -0.54 14.76 -6.65
N PHE A 307 0.31 14.53 -7.65
CA PHE A 307 1.73 14.29 -7.44
C PHE A 307 2.42 15.48 -6.76
N MET A 308 2.13 16.71 -7.19
CA MET A 308 2.67 17.92 -6.57
C MET A 308 2.19 18.10 -5.12
N ALA A 309 0.94 17.77 -4.82
CA ALA A 309 0.44 17.77 -3.44
C ALA A 309 1.21 16.78 -2.55
N VAL A 310 1.58 15.62 -3.09
CA VAL A 310 2.42 14.63 -2.40
C VAL A 310 3.82 15.17 -2.12
N VAL A 311 4.51 15.69 -3.13
CA VAL A 311 5.88 16.22 -2.98
C VAL A 311 5.91 17.34 -1.94
N ARG A 312 4.99 18.30 -2.02
CA ARG A 312 4.86 19.40 -1.05
C ARG A 312 4.58 18.92 0.37
N SER A 313 3.75 17.88 0.52
CA SER A 313 3.47 17.30 1.84
C SER A 313 4.71 16.62 2.42
N VAL A 314 5.46 15.87 1.62
CA VAL A 314 6.69 15.20 2.07
C VAL A 314 7.74 16.22 2.49
N GLU A 315 7.91 17.29 1.73
CA GLU A 315 8.84 18.38 2.07
C GLU A 315 8.45 19.09 3.38
N ARG A 316 7.17 19.41 3.55
CA ARG A 316 6.67 20.03 4.79
C ARG A 316 6.90 19.17 6.03
N ASN A 317 6.82 17.85 5.87
CA ASN A 317 6.96 16.90 6.98
C ASN A 317 8.41 16.42 7.19
N LYS A 318 9.41 17.13 6.64
CA LYS A 318 10.82 16.80 6.84
C LYS A 318 11.18 16.77 8.34
N PRO A 319 11.66 15.63 8.87
CA PRO A 319 12.08 15.56 10.26
C PRO A 319 13.35 16.38 10.49
N SER A 320 13.47 16.99 11.68
CA SER A 320 14.63 17.80 12.06
C SER A 320 15.94 17.01 12.13
N GLY A 321 15.86 15.70 12.37
CA GLY A 321 17.02 14.79 12.40
C GLY A 321 17.59 14.45 11.02
N ALA A 322 16.94 14.84 9.92
CA ALA A 322 17.40 14.53 8.57
C ALA A 322 18.65 15.36 8.20
N LYS A 323 19.81 14.70 8.13
CA LYS A 323 21.08 15.30 7.73
C LYS A 323 21.36 15.08 6.23
N GLY A 324 21.95 16.09 5.59
CA GLY A 324 22.36 16.02 4.18
C GLY A 324 21.20 16.08 3.18
N ILE A 325 21.41 15.42 2.04
CA ILE A 325 20.44 15.40 0.93
C ILE A 325 19.22 14.57 1.33
N TYR A 326 18.05 15.20 1.38
CA TYR A 326 16.82 14.55 1.82
C TYR A 326 16.26 13.54 0.80
N TRP A 327 16.30 13.91 -0.48
CA TRP A 327 15.82 13.12 -1.62
C TRP A 327 17.00 12.43 -2.33
N LYS A 328 17.09 11.10 -2.28
CA LYS A 328 18.14 10.35 -3.00
C LYS A 328 17.72 10.06 -4.44
N THR A 329 16.56 9.43 -4.61
CA THR A 329 15.99 9.11 -5.92
C THR A 329 14.47 9.10 -5.86
N ALA A 330 13.84 9.46 -6.98
CA ALA A 330 12.39 9.43 -7.14
C ALA A 330 12.03 8.59 -8.38
N TYR A 331 11.03 7.72 -8.22
CA TYR A 331 10.52 6.88 -9.29
C TYR A 331 9.01 6.95 -9.36
N LEU A 332 8.47 6.98 -10.58
CA LEU A 332 7.06 6.72 -10.85
C LEU A 332 6.91 5.32 -11.40
N CYS A 333 5.85 4.62 -10.99
CA CYS A 333 5.49 3.34 -11.56
C CYS A 333 3.98 3.18 -11.61
N SER A 334 3.53 2.35 -12.56
CA SER A 334 2.19 1.78 -12.49
C SER A 334 2.28 0.41 -11.84
N SER A 335 1.17 -0.09 -11.28
CA SER A 335 1.16 -1.36 -10.53
C SER A 335 1.75 -2.56 -11.29
N MET A 336 1.66 -2.58 -12.63
CA MET A 336 2.18 -3.67 -13.48
C MET A 336 3.25 -3.23 -14.48
N GLY A 337 3.58 -1.94 -14.48
CA GLY A 337 4.53 -1.32 -15.38
C GLY A 337 5.93 -1.23 -14.77
N PRO A 338 6.91 -0.82 -15.57
CA PRO A 338 8.24 -0.63 -15.06
C PRO A 338 8.45 0.79 -14.50
N SER A 339 9.50 1.00 -13.71
CA SER A 339 9.76 2.28 -13.05
C SER A 339 10.43 3.33 -13.96
N ILE A 340 9.94 4.56 -13.90
CA ILE A 340 10.50 5.74 -14.57
C ILE A 340 11.28 6.56 -13.55
N LYS A 341 12.53 6.90 -13.84
CA LYS A 341 13.35 7.75 -12.97
C LYS A 341 13.00 9.21 -13.22
N LEU A 342 12.69 9.94 -12.16
CA LEU A 342 12.44 11.39 -12.22
C LEU A 342 13.70 12.19 -11.94
N ASN A 343 13.79 13.38 -12.55
CA ASN A 343 14.75 14.39 -12.15
C ASN A 343 14.28 15.07 -10.85
N ILE A 344 15.13 15.05 -9.82
CA ILE A 344 14.78 15.55 -8.48
C ILE A 344 14.69 17.09 -8.46
N LYS A 345 15.53 17.78 -9.23
CA LYS A 345 15.57 19.25 -9.24
C LYS A 345 14.31 19.80 -9.89
N GLU A 346 14.01 19.35 -11.10
CA GLU A 346 12.80 19.72 -11.85
C GLU A 346 11.53 19.39 -11.05
N MET A 347 11.48 18.25 -10.37
CA MET A 347 10.36 17.87 -9.51
C MET A 347 10.08 18.89 -8.38
N LEU A 348 11.13 19.46 -7.79
CA LEU A 348 10.99 20.44 -6.71
C LEU A 348 10.62 21.83 -7.25
N ASP A 349 11.17 22.19 -8.40
CA ASP A 349 11.00 23.52 -9.01
C ASP A 349 9.64 23.68 -9.73
N TYR A 350 9.04 22.60 -10.24
CA TYR A 350 7.78 22.64 -11.00
C TYR A 350 6.60 23.33 -10.27
N GLY A 351 6.70 23.48 -8.94
CA GLY A 351 5.64 24.07 -8.10
C GLY A 351 5.88 25.50 -7.64
N SER A 352 7.05 26.09 -7.86
CA SER A 352 7.40 27.44 -7.41
C SER A 352 7.01 28.52 -8.42
N GLU A 353 6.97 28.20 -9.71
CA GLU A 353 6.65 29.16 -10.79
C GLU A 353 5.17 29.56 -10.87
N SER A 354 4.27 28.80 -10.23
CA SER A 354 2.82 29.05 -10.27
C SER A 354 2.29 30.01 -9.19
N SER A 355 3.18 30.65 -8.44
CA SER A 355 2.83 31.42 -7.22
C SER A 355 3.33 32.87 -7.18
N ASP A 356 3.65 33.45 -8.34
CA ASP A 356 3.91 34.89 -8.50
C ASP A 356 2.79 35.59 -9.30
#